data_AF-A0A392MZ56-F1
#
_entry.id   AF-A0A392MZ56-F1
#
_cell.length_a   1.000
_cell.length_b   1.000
_cell.length_c   1.000
_cell.angle_alpha   90.00
_cell.angle_beta   90.00
_cell.angle_gamma   90.00
#
_symmetry.space_group_name_H-M   'P 1'
#
loop_
_entity.id
_entity.type
_entity.pdbx_description
1 polymer ?
#
loop_
_entity_poly.entity_id
_entity_poly.type
_entity_poly.pdbx_seq_one_letter_code
_entity_poly.pdbx_strand_id
1 'polypeptide(L)'
;MSSKFRDIYDEEYFVDTLKNDVRVVDKIPEYLMERFGSNMTNVHNFRIKAWSSIQYYRDVVLPKLLEEKVIRISPFANRLSFDAPPVVQRLRCLANYKALRFSRPILTIGESLVERMRARSAINGGKYVSVHLRFEEDMVAFSCCVFDGGKQETQDMIAARERGWKGKFTKPGRVIRPGAIRINGKCPLTPLEVGLMLRGMGFTKNTSIFLASGLIYNAEKTMAPLLQMFPNLHTKETLASEEELASFK
;
A
#
# COMPACT_ATOMS: atom_id res chain seq x y z
N MET A 1 5.75 -4.98 14.94
CA MET A 1 4.43 -5.57 15.23
C MET A 1 3.69 -5.75 13.91
N SER A 2 2.92 -6.83 13.75
CA SER A 2 2.08 -7.03 12.55
C SER A 2 0.64 -6.73 12.93
N SER A 3 0.03 -5.73 12.30
CA SER A 3 -1.41 -5.47 12.43
C SER A 3 -2.21 -6.69 11.92
N LYS A 4 -3.31 -7.00 12.60
CA LYS A 4 -4.30 -7.99 12.18
C LYS A 4 -5.36 -7.33 11.30
N PHE A 5 -6.16 -8.15 10.62
CA PHE A 5 -7.24 -7.66 9.74
C PHE A 5 -8.20 -6.71 10.47
N ARG A 6 -8.70 -7.11 11.64
CA ARG A 6 -9.60 -6.32 12.50
C ARG A 6 -9.03 -5.01 13.03
N ASP A 7 -7.70 -4.87 13.06
CA ASP A 7 -7.06 -3.65 13.52
C ASP A 7 -7.22 -2.54 12.44
N ILE A 8 -7.30 -2.96 11.17
CA ILE A 8 -7.39 -2.07 10.01
C ILE A 8 -8.83 -1.96 9.50
N TYR A 9 -9.56 -3.07 9.45
CA TYR A 9 -10.87 -3.15 8.83
C TYR A 9 -11.96 -3.59 9.81
N ASP A 10 -13.19 -3.17 9.54
CA ASP A 10 -14.39 -3.66 10.20
C ASP A 10 -14.64 -5.12 9.77
N GLU A 11 -14.20 -6.05 10.61
CA GLU A 11 -14.25 -7.49 10.35
C GLU A 11 -15.68 -8.02 10.26
N GLU A 12 -16.56 -7.58 11.16
CA GLU A 12 -17.97 -7.97 11.17
C GLU A 12 -18.67 -7.53 9.88
N TYR A 13 -18.46 -6.27 9.49
CA TYR A 13 -19.01 -5.74 8.24
C TYR A 13 -18.45 -6.48 7.01
N PHE A 14 -17.17 -6.83 7.01
CA PHE A 14 -16.55 -7.60 5.91
C PHE A 14 -17.20 -8.99 5.76
N VAL A 15 -17.37 -9.71 6.87
CA VAL A 15 -18.01 -11.04 6.90
C VAL A 15 -19.48 -10.93 6.46
N ASP A 16 -20.23 -9.97 7.00
CA ASP A 16 -21.64 -9.80 6.69
C ASP A 16 -21.87 -9.42 5.21
N THR A 17 -21.03 -8.52 4.67
CA THR A 17 -21.12 -8.08 3.27
C THR A 17 -20.91 -9.23 2.28
N LEU A 18 -20.06 -10.20 2.63
CA LEU A 18 -19.72 -11.31 1.75
C LEU A 18 -20.56 -12.57 1.97
N LYS A 19 -21.43 -12.62 2.99
CA LYS A 19 -22.12 -13.84 3.44
C LYS A 19 -22.93 -14.58 2.36
N ASN A 20 -23.44 -13.85 1.37
CA ASN A 20 -24.24 -14.42 0.27
C ASN A 20 -23.38 -14.92 -0.90
N ASP A 21 -22.09 -14.55 -0.96
CA ASP A 21 -21.18 -14.92 -2.03
C ASP A 21 -20.10 -15.92 -1.57
N VAL A 22 -19.54 -15.72 -0.37
CA VAL A 22 -18.53 -16.62 0.23
C VAL A 22 -18.69 -16.68 1.75
N ARG A 23 -18.53 -17.88 2.31
CA ARG A 23 -18.46 -18.05 3.77
C ARG A 23 -17.06 -17.69 4.26
N VAL A 24 -16.95 -16.58 4.95
CA VAL A 24 -15.72 -16.16 5.65
C VAL A 24 -15.73 -16.74 7.06
N VAL A 25 -14.62 -17.32 7.50
CA VAL A 25 -14.44 -17.89 8.84
C VAL A 25 -13.16 -17.36 9.46
N ASP A 26 -13.16 -17.18 10.78
CA ASP A 26 -11.99 -16.74 11.56
C ASP A 26 -10.98 -17.88 11.77
N LYS A 27 -11.48 -19.11 11.87
CA LYS A 27 -10.72 -20.34 12.06
C LYS A 27 -11.22 -21.44 11.14
N ILE A 28 -10.28 -22.27 10.70
CA ILE A 28 -10.62 -23.50 9.98
C ILE A 28 -11.23 -24.47 11.00
N PRO A 29 -12.39 -25.08 10.71
CA PRO A 29 -12.99 -26.07 11.59
C PRO A 29 -12.02 -27.19 11.97
N GLU A 30 -12.00 -27.56 13.25
CA GLU A 30 -11.01 -28.49 13.82
C GLU A 30 -11.02 -29.85 13.12
N TYR A 31 -12.21 -30.40 12.85
CA TYR A 31 -12.38 -31.65 12.13
C TYR A 31 -11.74 -31.66 10.72
N LEU A 32 -11.59 -30.49 10.06
CA LEU A 32 -10.89 -30.38 8.78
C LEU A 32 -9.37 -30.35 8.95
N MET A 33 -8.90 -29.89 10.11
CA MET A 33 -7.47 -29.75 10.43
C MET A 33 -6.86 -30.99 11.08
N GLU A 34 -7.68 -31.88 11.65
CA GLU A 34 -7.23 -33.17 12.23
C GLU A 34 -6.39 -34.00 11.26
N ARG A 35 -6.81 -34.09 9.98
CA ARG A 35 -6.05 -34.81 8.94
C ARG A 35 -4.67 -34.22 8.64
N PHE A 36 -4.43 -32.98 9.07
CA PHE A 36 -3.14 -32.28 8.95
C PHE A 36 -2.40 -32.21 10.29
N GLY A 37 -2.83 -32.97 11.31
CA GLY A 37 -2.26 -32.93 12.67
C GLY A 37 -2.39 -31.56 13.33
N SER A 38 -3.43 -30.81 12.98
CA SER A 38 -3.65 -29.42 13.43
C SER A 38 -2.48 -28.47 13.13
N ASN A 39 -1.64 -28.81 12.15
CA ASN A 39 -0.47 -28.03 11.76
C ASN A 39 -0.63 -27.46 10.35
N MET A 40 -0.71 -26.13 10.25
CA MET A 40 -0.88 -25.41 9.00
C MET A 40 0.27 -25.63 7.99
N THR A 41 1.44 -26.07 8.44
CA THR A 41 2.60 -26.38 7.59
C THR A 41 2.38 -27.64 6.75
N ASN A 42 1.54 -28.55 7.22
CA ASN A 42 1.17 -29.78 6.51
C ASN A 42 0.12 -29.53 5.42
N VAL A 43 -0.56 -28.39 5.44
CA VAL A 43 -1.55 -28.02 4.43
C VAL A 43 -0.86 -27.64 3.12
N HIS A 44 -1.32 -28.22 2.01
CA HIS A 44 -0.76 -27.95 0.69
C HIS A 44 -0.77 -26.45 0.36
N ASN A 45 0.39 -25.91 0.00
CA ASN A 45 0.56 -24.49 -0.28
C ASN A 45 0.85 -24.24 -1.76
N PHE A 46 -0.15 -23.70 -2.46
CA PHE A 46 -0.02 -23.24 -3.84
C PHE A 46 0.83 -21.98 -3.92
N ARG A 47 1.99 -22.11 -4.57
CA ARG A 47 2.83 -20.97 -4.99
C ARG A 47 2.34 -20.41 -6.32
N ILE A 48 1.22 -19.68 -6.27
CA ILE A 48 0.56 -19.16 -7.48
C ILE A 48 1.39 -18.04 -8.10
N LYS A 49 1.59 -18.08 -9.41
CA LYS A 49 2.29 -17.01 -10.16
C LYS A 49 1.45 -15.73 -10.17
N ALA A 50 2.10 -14.58 -10.24
CA ALA A 50 1.38 -13.32 -10.35
C ALA A 50 0.55 -13.31 -11.66
N TRP A 51 -0.66 -12.76 -11.60
CA TRP A 51 -1.58 -12.65 -12.74
C TRP A 51 -1.99 -14.00 -13.37
N SER A 52 -2.09 -15.06 -12.57
CA SER A 52 -2.59 -16.37 -13.02
C SER A 52 -4.05 -16.28 -13.49
N SER A 53 -4.36 -16.95 -14.60
CA SER A 53 -5.67 -16.93 -15.24
C SER A 53 -6.74 -17.67 -14.43
N ILE A 54 -8.00 -17.35 -14.68
CA ILE A 54 -9.14 -18.09 -14.11
C ILE A 54 -9.08 -19.58 -14.48
N GLN A 55 -8.61 -19.89 -15.69
CA GLN A 55 -8.46 -21.27 -16.14
C GLN A 55 -7.45 -22.03 -15.27
N TYR A 56 -6.34 -21.40 -14.87
CA TYR A 56 -5.39 -22.00 -13.93
C TYR A 56 -6.04 -22.31 -12.57
N TYR A 57 -6.87 -21.42 -12.05
CA TYR A 57 -7.61 -21.68 -10.81
C TYR A 57 -8.60 -22.84 -10.96
N ARG A 58 -9.27 -22.95 -12.10
CA ARG A 58 -10.23 -24.02 -12.37
C ARG A 58 -9.57 -25.38 -12.59
N ASP A 59 -8.47 -25.43 -13.32
CA ASP A 59 -7.87 -26.69 -13.75
C ASP A 59 -6.82 -27.21 -12.78
N VAL A 60 -6.20 -26.33 -11.99
CA VAL A 60 -5.07 -26.69 -11.12
C VAL A 60 -5.42 -26.52 -9.65
N VAL A 61 -6.00 -25.38 -9.26
CA VAL A 61 -6.23 -25.06 -7.84
C VAL A 61 -7.51 -25.74 -7.32
N LEU A 62 -8.60 -25.67 -8.07
CA LEU A 62 -9.90 -26.20 -7.66
C LEU A 62 -9.89 -27.72 -7.44
N PRO A 63 -9.30 -28.57 -8.32
CA PRO A 63 -9.27 -30.02 -8.09
C PRO A 63 -8.58 -30.36 -6.76
N LYS A 64 -7.48 -29.67 -6.46
CA LYS A 64 -6.75 -29.89 -5.21
C LYS A 64 -7.52 -29.38 -3.98
N LEU A 65 -8.23 -28.26 -4.10
CA LEU A 65 -9.15 -27.80 -3.04
C LEU A 65 -10.26 -28.83 -2.77
N LEU A 66 -10.82 -29.44 -3.82
CA LEU A 66 -11.87 -30.45 -3.67
C LEU A 66 -11.35 -31.74 -3.02
N GLU A 67 -10.11 -32.14 -3.31
CA GLU A 67 -9.41 -33.28 -2.72
C GLU A 67 -9.02 -33.03 -1.25
N GLU A 68 -8.34 -31.92 -0.97
CA GLU A 68 -7.74 -31.64 0.34
C GLU A 68 -8.71 -30.98 1.33
N LYS A 69 -9.79 -30.37 0.83
CA LYS A 69 -10.75 -29.50 1.55
C LYS A 69 -10.14 -28.21 2.13
N VAL A 70 -8.85 -28.22 2.43
CA VAL A 70 -8.09 -27.08 2.93
C VAL A 70 -6.84 -26.91 2.08
N ILE A 71 -6.65 -25.71 1.52
CA ILE A 71 -5.42 -25.34 0.81
C ILE A 71 -4.95 -23.96 1.28
N ARG A 72 -3.67 -23.71 1.09
CA ARG A 72 -3.06 -22.39 1.28
C ARG A 72 -2.65 -21.83 -0.07
N ILE A 73 -2.83 -20.53 -0.26
CA ILE A 73 -2.37 -19.83 -1.46
C ILE A 73 -1.34 -18.80 -1.03
N SER A 74 -0.18 -18.80 -1.67
CA SER A 74 0.85 -17.79 -1.42
C SER A 74 1.60 -17.40 -2.69
N PRO A 75 2.17 -16.18 -2.74
CA PRO A 75 1.87 -15.04 -1.86
C PRO A 75 0.47 -14.45 -2.17
N PHE A 76 -0.13 -13.68 -1.26
CA PHE A 76 -1.51 -13.20 -1.43
C PHE A 76 -1.69 -12.09 -2.47
N ALA A 77 -0.66 -11.26 -2.71
CA ALA A 77 -0.80 -10.08 -3.57
C ALA A 77 -0.76 -10.41 -5.07
N ASN A 78 -1.68 -9.85 -5.86
CA ASN A 78 -1.68 -9.88 -7.34
C ASN A 78 -1.62 -11.29 -7.96
N ARG A 79 -2.30 -12.29 -7.35
CA ARG A 79 -2.31 -13.67 -7.89
C ARG A 79 -3.27 -13.85 -9.05
N LEU A 80 -4.48 -13.29 -8.96
CA LEU A 80 -5.50 -13.46 -9.99
C LEU A 80 -5.33 -12.44 -11.12
N SER A 81 -5.42 -12.87 -12.38
CA SER A 81 -5.35 -12.02 -13.58
C SER A 81 -6.43 -10.95 -13.62
N PHE A 82 -6.13 -9.81 -14.27
CA PHE A 82 -7.16 -8.81 -14.54
C PHE A 82 -8.22 -9.31 -15.51
N ASP A 83 -7.84 -10.13 -16.48
CA ASP A 83 -8.77 -10.81 -17.39
C ASP A 83 -9.51 -11.92 -16.61
N ALA A 84 -10.76 -11.64 -16.24
CA ALA A 84 -11.62 -12.53 -15.48
C ALA A 84 -13.09 -12.31 -15.87
N PRO A 85 -13.93 -13.37 -15.87
CA PRO A 85 -15.34 -13.27 -16.20
C PRO A 85 -16.11 -12.29 -15.31
N PRO A 86 -17.24 -11.72 -15.78
CA PRO A 86 -18.02 -10.73 -15.05
C PRO A 86 -18.39 -11.11 -13.61
N VAL A 87 -18.75 -12.38 -13.37
CA VAL A 87 -19.09 -12.88 -12.03
C VAL A 87 -17.91 -12.75 -11.06
N VAL A 88 -16.70 -13.05 -11.54
CA VAL A 88 -15.48 -12.97 -10.72
C VAL A 88 -15.07 -11.52 -10.51
N GLN A 89 -15.26 -10.65 -11.51
CA GLN A 89 -15.06 -9.21 -11.36
C GLN A 89 -16.04 -8.61 -10.35
N ARG A 90 -17.32 -9.01 -10.40
CA ARG A 90 -18.32 -8.58 -9.42
C ARG A 90 -17.86 -8.90 -7.99
N LEU A 91 -17.45 -10.15 -7.74
CA LEU A 91 -16.97 -10.55 -6.41
C LEU A 91 -15.68 -9.82 -6.02
N ARG A 92 -14.73 -9.64 -6.96
CA ARG A 92 -13.51 -8.85 -6.73
C ARG A 92 -13.84 -7.42 -6.33
N CYS A 93 -14.78 -6.79 -7.03
CA CYS A 93 -15.20 -5.42 -6.74
C CYS A 93 -15.90 -5.33 -5.38
N LEU A 94 -16.81 -6.28 -5.09
CA LEU A 94 -17.49 -6.38 -3.80
C LEU A 94 -16.47 -6.50 -2.66
N ALA A 95 -15.55 -7.46 -2.74
CA ALA A 95 -14.55 -7.69 -1.71
C ALA A 95 -13.60 -6.49 -1.54
N ASN A 96 -13.05 -5.95 -2.63
CA ASN A 96 -11.99 -4.93 -2.54
C ASN A 96 -12.49 -3.50 -2.31
N TYR A 97 -13.72 -3.16 -2.70
CA TYR A 97 -14.20 -1.77 -2.65
C TYR A 97 -15.47 -1.57 -1.80
N LYS A 98 -16.21 -2.64 -1.50
CA LYS A 98 -17.45 -2.53 -0.72
C LYS A 98 -17.33 -3.18 0.65
N ALA A 99 -16.72 -4.35 0.75
CA ALA A 99 -16.59 -5.09 2.00
C ALA A 99 -15.44 -4.56 2.88
N LEU A 100 -14.36 -4.04 2.28
CA LEU A 100 -13.28 -3.41 3.03
C LEU A 100 -13.68 -1.99 3.48
N ARG A 101 -14.09 -1.90 4.74
CA ARG A 101 -14.32 -0.64 5.46
C ARG A 101 -13.31 -0.52 6.59
N PHE A 102 -12.73 0.65 6.79
CA PHE A 102 -11.82 0.85 7.92
C PHE A 102 -12.51 0.61 9.27
N SER A 103 -11.75 0.12 10.24
CA SER A 103 -12.20 -0.03 11.62
C SER A 103 -12.65 1.31 12.20
N ARG A 104 -13.57 1.27 13.18
CA ARG A 104 -14.11 2.49 13.80
C ARG A 104 -13.01 3.43 14.35
N PRO A 105 -11.96 2.96 15.04
CA PRO A 105 -10.88 3.83 15.50
C PRO A 105 -10.20 4.60 14.37
N ILE A 106 -9.92 3.94 13.24
CA ILE A 106 -9.29 4.58 12.06
C ILE A 106 -10.23 5.60 11.42
N LEU A 107 -11.52 5.27 11.30
CA LEU A 107 -12.51 6.21 10.78
C LEU A 107 -12.62 7.47 11.65
N THR A 108 -12.74 7.31 12.97
CA THR A 108 -12.86 8.43 13.91
C THR A 108 -11.68 9.37 13.83
N ILE A 109 -10.44 8.84 13.85
CA ILE A 109 -9.26 9.72 13.74
C ILE A 109 -9.17 10.34 12.34
N GLY A 110 -9.53 9.61 11.29
CA GLY A 110 -9.56 10.13 9.92
C GLY A 110 -10.53 11.31 9.77
N GLU A 111 -11.73 11.21 10.34
CA GLU A 111 -12.72 12.30 10.37
C GLU A 111 -12.18 13.51 11.13
N SER A 112 -11.62 13.32 12.33
CA SER A 112 -10.98 14.38 13.11
C SER A 112 -9.86 15.10 12.34
N LEU A 113 -9.01 14.35 11.63
CA LEU A 113 -7.93 14.92 10.81
C LEU A 113 -8.49 15.76 9.65
N VAL A 114 -9.57 15.32 9.00
CA VAL A 114 -10.25 16.05 7.93
C VAL A 114 -10.87 17.34 8.46
N GLU A 115 -11.53 17.31 9.61
CA GLU A 115 -12.09 18.51 10.26
C GLU A 115 -11.01 19.53 10.61
N ARG A 116 -9.90 19.08 11.19
CA ARG A 116 -8.74 19.95 11.50
C ARG A 116 -8.13 20.52 10.24
N MET A 117 -8.00 19.74 9.16
CA MET A 117 -7.53 20.25 7.88
C MET A 117 -8.47 21.30 7.30
N ARG A 118 -9.79 21.09 7.35
CA ARG A 118 -10.78 22.10 6.91
C ARG A 118 -10.65 23.38 7.72
N ALA A 119 -10.51 23.29 9.04
CA ALA A 119 -10.31 24.45 9.92
C ALA A 119 -9.00 25.21 9.59
N ARG A 120 -7.88 24.51 9.40
CA ARG A 120 -6.59 25.09 8.96
C ARG A 120 -6.66 25.73 7.58
N SER A 121 -7.67 25.37 6.78
CA SER A 121 -7.86 25.83 5.41
C SER A 121 -9.00 26.84 5.27
N ALA A 122 -9.41 27.49 6.37
CA ALA A 122 -10.52 28.44 6.40
C ALA A 122 -10.37 29.59 5.38
N ILE A 123 -9.14 30.06 5.15
CA ILE A 123 -8.81 31.10 4.15
C ILE A 123 -9.24 30.66 2.73
N ASN A 124 -9.23 29.36 2.45
CA ASN A 124 -9.63 28.79 1.16
C ASN A 124 -11.03 28.13 1.24
N GLY A 125 -11.89 28.55 2.18
CA GLY A 125 -13.23 27.99 2.36
C GLY A 125 -13.21 26.52 2.78
N GLY A 126 -12.19 26.10 3.53
CA GLY A 126 -12.01 24.71 3.96
C GLY A 126 -11.44 23.76 2.90
N LYS A 127 -11.07 24.27 1.72
CA LYS A 127 -10.47 23.49 0.63
C LYS A 127 -8.96 23.36 0.81
N TYR A 128 -8.46 22.14 0.66
CA TYR A 128 -7.02 21.81 0.74
C TYR A 128 -6.66 20.74 -0.29
N VAL A 129 -5.36 20.58 -0.55
CA VAL A 129 -4.84 19.53 -1.43
C VAL A 129 -4.29 18.39 -0.57
N SER A 130 -4.65 17.15 -0.90
CA SER A 130 -4.04 15.98 -0.28
C SER A 130 -2.99 15.39 -1.22
N VAL A 131 -1.78 15.18 -0.73
CA VAL A 131 -0.64 14.63 -1.48
C VAL A 131 -0.21 13.34 -0.81
N HIS A 132 -0.26 12.23 -1.55
CA HIS A 132 0.43 11.01 -1.16
C HIS A 132 1.82 10.99 -1.78
N LEU A 133 2.85 11.14 -0.95
CA LEU A 133 4.23 11.21 -1.39
C LEU A 133 4.96 9.92 -1.03
N ARG A 134 5.14 9.06 -2.04
CA ARG A 134 5.86 7.78 -1.90
C ARG A 134 7.34 7.95 -2.24
N PHE A 135 8.07 8.63 -1.36
CA PHE A 135 9.51 8.91 -1.50
C PHE A 135 10.34 8.34 -0.33
N GLU A 136 9.94 7.19 0.19
CA GLU A 136 10.65 6.45 1.23
C GLU A 136 11.83 5.65 0.67
N GLU A 137 12.82 5.31 1.51
CA GLU A 137 14.06 4.64 1.10
C GLU A 137 13.80 3.39 0.24
N ASP A 138 12.82 2.57 0.62
CA ASP A 138 12.49 1.35 -0.12
C ASP A 138 11.99 1.66 -1.52
N MET A 139 11.18 2.71 -1.68
CA MET A 139 10.64 3.09 -2.97
C MET A 139 11.70 3.75 -3.87
N VAL A 140 12.51 4.65 -3.31
CA VAL A 140 13.65 5.27 -4.00
C VAL A 140 14.61 4.17 -4.47
N ALA A 141 14.97 3.23 -3.60
CA ALA A 141 15.85 2.11 -3.92
C ALA A 141 15.25 1.20 -4.99
N PHE A 142 13.99 0.77 -4.82
CA PHE A 142 13.32 -0.14 -5.75
C PHE A 142 13.18 0.44 -7.16
N SER A 143 12.92 1.75 -7.26
CA SER A 143 12.69 2.43 -8.54
C SER A 143 13.90 2.34 -9.48
N CYS A 144 15.11 2.16 -8.94
CA CYS A 144 16.35 2.19 -9.72
C CYS A 144 16.59 3.50 -10.47
N CYS A 145 15.94 4.58 -10.04
CA CYS A 145 16.16 5.92 -10.55
C CYS A 145 17.39 6.55 -9.89
N VAL A 146 17.84 7.66 -10.47
CA VAL A 146 18.89 8.52 -9.92
C VAL A 146 18.25 9.88 -9.67
N PHE A 147 18.48 10.42 -8.48
CA PHE A 147 18.03 11.74 -8.05
C PHE A 147 19.25 12.61 -7.69
N ASP A 148 19.03 13.71 -6.98
CA ASP A 148 20.05 14.73 -6.71
C ASP A 148 20.89 14.46 -5.44
N GLY A 149 20.99 13.20 -5.01
CA GLY A 149 21.80 12.78 -3.87
C GLY A 149 23.24 12.34 -4.22
N GLY A 150 23.58 12.25 -5.51
CA GLY A 150 24.95 12.03 -5.98
C GLY A 150 25.55 10.69 -5.55
N LYS A 151 26.84 10.70 -5.19
CA LYS A 151 27.58 9.48 -4.81
C LYS A 151 27.00 8.82 -3.54
N GLN A 152 26.56 9.63 -2.57
CA GLN A 152 25.98 9.11 -1.33
C GLN A 152 24.68 8.35 -1.61
N GLU A 153 23.77 8.94 -2.38
CA GLU A 153 22.53 8.25 -2.79
C GLU A 153 22.84 6.94 -3.51
N THR A 154 23.82 6.94 -4.42
CA THR A 154 24.20 5.71 -5.13
C THR A 154 24.58 4.60 -4.15
N GLN A 155 25.39 4.91 -3.14
CA GLN A 155 25.82 3.95 -2.11
C GLN A 155 24.65 3.50 -1.23
N ASP A 156 23.84 4.43 -0.75
CA ASP A 156 22.65 4.15 0.07
C ASP A 156 21.68 3.23 -0.67
N MET A 157 21.42 3.53 -1.95
CA MET A 157 20.49 2.75 -2.76
C MET A 157 21.03 1.36 -3.11
N ILE A 158 22.35 1.19 -3.25
CA ILE A 158 22.98 -0.14 -3.39
C ILE A 158 22.77 -0.94 -2.10
N ALA A 159 23.07 -0.35 -0.94
CA ALA A 159 22.91 -1.00 0.36
C ALA A 159 21.44 -1.35 0.65
N ALA A 160 20.51 -0.43 0.40
CA ALA A 160 19.08 -0.65 0.56
C ALA A 160 18.57 -1.77 -0.35
N ARG A 161 19.01 -1.81 -1.62
CA ARG A 161 18.65 -2.88 -2.56
C ARG A 161 19.12 -4.25 -2.09
N GLU A 162 20.34 -4.32 -1.57
CA GLU A 162 20.91 -5.58 -1.09
C GLU A 162 20.20 -6.07 0.18
N ARG A 163 19.97 -5.18 1.15
CA ARG A 163 19.19 -5.51 2.36
C ARG A 163 17.76 -5.96 2.04
N GLY A 164 17.06 -5.23 1.16
CA GLY A 164 15.64 -5.43 0.92
C GLY A 164 15.29 -6.57 -0.03
N TRP A 165 16.13 -6.83 -1.05
CA TRP A 165 15.79 -7.78 -2.12
C TRP A 165 16.90 -8.76 -2.50
N LYS A 166 18.02 -8.79 -1.77
CA LYS A 166 19.09 -9.82 -1.84
C LYS A 166 19.44 -10.27 -3.27
N GLY A 167 20.27 -9.49 -3.95
CA GLY A 167 20.73 -9.80 -5.30
C GLY A 167 19.67 -9.71 -6.41
N LYS A 168 18.40 -9.36 -6.13
CA LYS A 168 17.35 -9.20 -7.16
C LYS A 168 17.75 -8.25 -8.30
N PHE A 169 18.46 -7.18 -7.95
CA PHE A 169 18.85 -6.12 -8.87
C PHE A 169 20.21 -6.36 -9.54
N THR A 170 21.00 -7.31 -9.02
CA THR A 170 22.35 -7.65 -9.51
C THR A 170 22.41 -9.00 -10.24
N LYS A 171 21.25 -9.61 -10.53
CA LYS A 171 21.18 -10.88 -11.29
C LYS A 171 21.87 -10.75 -12.65
N PRO A 172 22.61 -11.79 -13.10
CA PRO A 172 23.19 -11.81 -14.44
C PRO A 172 22.16 -11.50 -15.53
N GLY A 173 22.54 -10.66 -16.49
CA GLY A 173 21.67 -10.23 -17.59
C GLY A 173 20.67 -9.11 -17.25
N ARG A 174 20.58 -8.68 -15.98
CA ARG A 174 19.71 -7.56 -15.61
C ARG A 174 20.41 -6.22 -15.87
N VAL A 175 19.88 -5.46 -16.83
CA VAL A 175 20.37 -4.11 -17.14
C VAL A 175 19.44 -3.06 -16.53
N ILE A 176 20.00 -2.19 -15.69
CA ILE A 176 19.28 -1.05 -15.10
C ILE A 176 19.61 0.20 -15.91
N ARG A 177 18.58 0.88 -16.42
CA ARG A 177 18.71 2.12 -17.20
C ARG A 177 17.89 3.24 -16.54
N PRO A 178 18.45 3.97 -15.55
CA PRO A 178 17.69 4.95 -14.75
C PRO A 178 16.97 6.00 -15.60
N GLY A 179 17.63 6.54 -16.63
CA GLY A 179 17.02 7.54 -17.53
C GLY A 179 15.79 7.00 -18.28
N ALA A 180 15.83 5.76 -18.76
CA ALA A 180 14.68 5.14 -19.41
C ALA A 180 13.54 4.86 -18.42
N ILE A 181 13.84 4.51 -17.18
CA ILE A 181 12.83 4.32 -16.13
C ILE A 181 12.11 5.66 -15.84
N ARG A 182 12.87 6.76 -15.77
CA ARG A 182 12.35 8.11 -15.57
C ARG A 182 11.42 8.55 -16.70
N ILE A 183 11.87 8.44 -17.94
CA ILE A 183 11.07 8.82 -19.14
C ILE A 183 9.76 8.02 -19.20
N ASN A 184 9.77 6.77 -18.78
CA ASN A 184 8.57 5.91 -18.75
C ASN A 184 7.63 6.19 -17.55
N GLY A 185 7.87 7.23 -16.76
CA GLY A 185 7.02 7.60 -15.61
C GLY A 185 7.07 6.61 -14.46
N LYS A 186 8.16 5.83 -14.33
CA LYS A 186 8.29 4.78 -13.29
C LYS A 186 9.09 5.21 -12.07
N CYS A 187 9.64 6.43 -12.07
CA CYS A 187 10.29 7.00 -10.90
C CYS A 187 9.25 7.69 -10.01
N PRO A 188 9.35 7.59 -8.68
CA PRO A 188 8.60 8.47 -7.80
C PRO A 188 9.02 9.93 -8.04
N LEU A 189 8.10 10.87 -7.83
CA LEU A 189 8.42 12.29 -7.86
C LEU A 189 9.13 12.69 -6.57
N THR A 190 10.14 13.56 -6.69
CA THR A 190 10.76 14.19 -5.51
C THR A 190 9.81 15.22 -4.90
N PRO A 191 9.99 15.61 -3.62
CA PRO A 191 9.16 16.67 -3.03
C PRO A 191 9.28 18.00 -3.80
N LEU A 192 10.46 18.31 -4.36
CA LEU A 192 10.66 19.46 -5.26
C LEU A 192 9.76 19.36 -6.51
N GLU A 193 9.78 18.21 -7.19
CA GLU A 193 8.99 17.99 -8.41
C GLU A 193 7.49 18.07 -8.14
N VAL A 194 7.02 17.51 -7.02
CA VAL A 194 5.63 17.65 -6.58
C VAL A 194 5.29 19.11 -6.33
N GLY A 195 6.16 19.86 -5.65
CA GLY A 195 5.93 21.28 -5.40
C GLY A 195 5.86 22.10 -6.69
N LEU A 196 6.77 21.87 -7.64
CA LEU A 196 6.77 22.53 -8.95
C LEU A 196 5.51 22.19 -9.75
N MET A 197 5.07 20.93 -9.73
CA MET A 197 3.82 20.51 -10.38
C MET A 197 2.62 21.24 -9.79
N LEU A 198 2.51 21.30 -8.46
CA LEU A 198 1.41 22.02 -7.80
C LEU A 198 1.44 23.53 -8.10
N ARG A 199 2.63 24.15 -8.15
CA ARG A 199 2.78 25.54 -8.59
C ARG A 199 2.32 25.73 -10.04
N GLY A 200 2.71 24.82 -10.93
CA GLY A 200 2.28 24.84 -12.33
C GLY A 200 0.78 24.68 -12.52
N MET A 201 0.10 23.98 -11.61
CA MET A 201 -1.36 23.87 -11.58
C MET A 201 -2.07 25.11 -11.01
N GLY A 202 -1.33 26.12 -10.56
CA GLY A 202 -1.88 27.38 -10.04
C GLY A 202 -2.08 27.40 -8.52
N PHE A 203 -1.63 26.38 -7.77
CA PHE A 203 -1.66 26.44 -6.31
C PHE A 203 -0.65 27.45 -5.77
N THR A 204 -1.04 28.20 -4.74
CA THR A 204 -0.24 29.28 -4.17
C THR A 204 0.35 28.87 -2.83
N LYS A 205 1.24 29.70 -2.26
CA LYS A 205 1.77 29.48 -0.91
C LYS A 205 0.68 29.45 0.18
N ASN A 206 -0.50 30.01 -0.11
CA ASN A 206 -1.65 30.02 0.81
C ASN A 206 -2.47 28.72 0.72
N THR A 207 -2.17 27.81 -0.21
CA THR A 207 -2.81 26.51 -0.28
C THR A 207 -2.35 25.63 0.87
N SER A 208 -3.29 25.17 1.70
CA SER A 208 -3.01 24.16 2.71
C SER A 208 -2.85 22.79 2.05
N ILE A 209 -1.84 22.03 2.48
CA ILE A 209 -1.55 20.69 1.97
C ILE A 209 -1.61 19.69 3.11
N PHE A 210 -2.35 18.61 2.94
CA PHE A 210 -2.19 17.40 3.75
C PHE A 210 -1.19 16.47 3.05
N LEU A 211 -0.08 16.17 3.71
CA LEU A 211 0.94 15.25 3.21
C LEU A 211 0.81 13.90 3.91
N ALA A 212 0.48 12.88 3.13
CA ALA A 212 0.55 11.48 3.53
C ALA A 212 1.84 10.87 2.98
N SER A 213 2.74 10.45 3.87
CA SER A 213 3.97 9.75 3.52
C SER A 213 4.43 8.86 4.66
N GLY A 214 5.25 7.84 4.36
CA GLY A 214 6.13 7.24 5.36
C GLY A 214 7.34 8.13 5.66
N LEU A 215 8.42 7.52 6.16
CA LEU A 215 9.69 8.20 6.39
C LEU A 215 10.35 8.55 5.05
N ILE A 216 10.34 9.83 4.71
CA ILE A 216 10.89 10.34 3.45
C ILE A 216 12.41 10.20 3.45
N TYR A 217 12.97 9.68 2.35
CA TYR A 217 14.41 9.56 2.17
C TYR A 217 15.07 10.94 2.16
N ASN A 218 16.05 11.11 3.05
CA ASN A 218 16.79 12.36 3.23
C ASN A 218 15.86 13.58 3.42
N ALA A 219 14.84 13.43 4.28
CA ALA A 219 13.75 14.40 4.44
C ALA A 219 14.24 15.83 4.70
N GLU A 220 15.28 16.03 5.53
CA GLU A 220 15.83 17.35 5.84
C GLU A 220 16.22 18.13 4.56
N LYS A 221 16.86 17.45 3.61
CA LYS A 221 17.25 18.04 2.32
C LYS A 221 16.07 18.05 1.34
N THR A 222 15.37 16.94 1.19
CA THR A 222 14.42 16.75 0.08
C THR A 222 13.11 17.50 0.29
N MET A 223 12.67 17.71 1.54
CA MET A 223 11.42 18.41 1.84
C MET A 223 11.54 19.93 1.86
N ALA A 224 12.73 20.48 2.04
CA ALA A 224 12.95 21.92 2.17
C ALA A 224 12.31 22.74 1.02
N PRO A 225 12.46 22.35 -0.28
CA PRO A 225 11.83 23.09 -1.38
C PRO A 225 10.29 23.04 -1.34
N LEU A 226 9.71 21.89 -0.95
CA LEU A 226 8.26 21.73 -0.88
C LEU A 226 7.68 22.62 0.23
N LEU A 227 8.32 22.65 1.40
CA LEU A 227 7.93 23.51 2.53
C LEU A 227 8.09 25.00 2.20
N GLN A 228 9.13 25.38 1.46
CA GLN A 228 9.31 26.75 0.98
C GLN A 228 8.19 27.17 0.02
N MET A 229 7.76 26.27 -0.87
CA MET A 229 6.65 26.54 -1.79
C MET A 229 5.29 26.55 -1.09
N PHE A 230 5.09 25.67 -0.10
CA PHE A 230 3.82 25.47 0.59
C PHE A 230 4.04 25.41 2.11
N PRO A 231 4.13 26.57 2.78
CA PRO A 231 4.38 26.63 4.22
C PRO A 231 3.23 26.07 5.08
N ASN A 232 2.00 26.00 4.54
CA ASN A 232 0.83 25.43 5.21
C ASN A 232 0.71 23.91 4.96
N LEU A 233 1.83 23.20 5.08
CA LEU A 233 1.88 21.75 4.93
C LEU A 233 1.68 21.08 6.28
N HIS A 234 0.78 20.11 6.32
CA HIS A 234 0.39 19.37 7.51
C HIS A 234 0.50 17.86 7.26
N THR A 235 1.01 17.13 8.24
CA THR A 235 1.00 15.67 8.29
C THR A 235 0.05 15.18 9.38
N LYS A 236 -0.16 13.86 9.49
CA LYS A 236 -0.94 13.28 10.59
C LYS A 236 -0.37 13.67 11.96
N GLU A 237 0.95 13.74 12.10
CA GLU A 237 1.64 14.11 13.35
C GLU A 237 1.44 15.58 13.70
N THR A 238 1.28 16.47 12.71
CA THR A 238 1.01 17.90 12.98
C THR A 238 -0.45 18.19 13.31
N LEU A 239 -1.33 17.23 13.03
CA LEU A 239 -2.79 17.40 13.15
C LEU A 239 -3.38 16.59 14.31
N ALA A 240 -2.75 15.48 14.71
CA ALA A 240 -3.17 14.66 15.84
C ALA A 240 -2.18 14.78 17.01
N SER A 241 -2.70 14.61 18.23
CA SER A 241 -1.84 14.54 19.41
C SER A 241 -1.13 13.20 19.49
N GLU A 242 -0.08 13.12 20.31
CA GLU A 242 0.64 11.86 20.52
C GLU A 242 -0.25 10.81 21.17
N GLU A 243 -1.18 11.20 22.06
CA GLU A 243 -2.13 10.32 22.72
C GLU A 243 -3.13 9.71 21.72
N GLU A 244 -3.65 10.52 20.79
CA GLU A 244 -4.53 10.04 19.74
C GLU A 244 -3.84 8.99 18.86
N LEU A 245 -2.57 9.23 18.52
CA LEU A 245 -1.77 8.34 17.68
C LEU A 245 -1.24 7.11 18.42
N ALA A 246 -1.11 7.16 19.75
CA ALA A 246 -0.57 6.06 20.55
C ALA A 246 -1.38 4.77 20.40
N SER A 247 -2.69 4.88 20.19
CA SER A 247 -3.60 3.73 19.99
C SER A 247 -3.36 2.96 18.68
N PHE A 248 -2.53 3.48 17.77
CA PHE A 248 -2.22 2.89 16.47
C PHE A 248 -0.76 2.42 16.32
N LYS A 249 0.05 2.48 17.39
CA LYS A 249 1.46 2.09 17.38
C LYS A 249 1.67 0.61 17.66
#